data_AF-A0A845ZNQ8-F1
#
_entry.id   AF-A0A845ZNQ8-F1
#
_cell.length_a   1.000
_cell.length_b   1.000
_cell.length_c   1.000
_cell.angle_alpha   90.00
_cell.angle_beta   90.00
_cell.angle_gamma   90.00
#
_symmetry.space_group_name_H-M   'P 1'
#
loop_
_entity.id
_entity.type
_entity.pdbx_description
1 polymer ?
#
loop_
_entity_poly.entity_id
_entity_poly.type
_entity_poly.pdbx_seq_one_letter_code
_entity_poly.pdbx_strand_id
1 'polypeptide(L)'
;MKLLKISLPDWWKPLTKTTLLGLLLMSLSLGLSGAWWNFKFNFGNQEPARESRLPGGNAITDGRALLRYALPIDNQPVRKIQASLEDISQQMRGKRWSPITSDITKAAVVLTSSDQKLLADIPDARKPQGEALIAQIQAEIAKIREAVEAKDKERVLIERGILLDQVGELEQLMVEEFPFEVPPEYSNLPQLKGRATVEMTTEEGSLRMVVDGYNAPVTAGNFVDLVQRGFYDGLTFNRAEDNYILQAGDPPGKATGFIDPETGEYRGIPIEIMLKGDSEPVYEFTLEEIGRYREQPVLPFSAFGTLAMARPAEDPNGGSSQFFFFLFQPELTPAGINFMDGRYSVFGYVVENKELLRQLKRGDVIESMRVIDGIENLVEPQA
;
A
#
# COMPACT_ATOMS: atom_id res chain seq x y z
N MET A 1 -1.57 -84.40 -33.57
CA MET A 1 -1.47 -82.97 -33.94
C MET A 1 -0.12 -82.46 -33.44
N LYS A 2 0.87 -82.29 -34.32
CA LYS A 2 2.22 -81.82 -33.98
C LYS A 2 2.15 -80.32 -33.62
N LEU A 3 2.46 -79.94 -32.39
CA LEU A 3 2.67 -78.55 -32.00
C LEU A 3 4.06 -78.10 -32.46
N LEU A 4 4.13 -77.16 -33.41
CA LEU A 4 5.36 -76.49 -33.79
C LEU A 4 5.90 -75.69 -32.59
N LYS A 5 7.09 -76.05 -32.09
CA LYS A 5 7.91 -75.15 -31.28
C LYS A 5 8.50 -74.10 -32.23
N ILE A 6 7.97 -72.88 -32.20
CA ILE A 6 8.59 -71.72 -32.84
C ILE A 6 9.71 -71.24 -31.92
N SER A 7 10.95 -71.52 -32.31
CA SER A 7 12.15 -70.92 -31.73
C SER A 7 12.34 -69.53 -32.31
N LEU A 8 12.11 -68.49 -31.51
CA LEU A 8 12.44 -67.11 -31.91
C LEU A 8 13.97 -66.91 -31.87
N PRO A 9 14.58 -66.33 -32.92
CA PRO A 9 16.02 -66.19 -33.02
C PRO A 9 16.61 -65.10 -32.08
N ASP A 10 17.81 -65.36 -31.55
CA ASP A 10 18.47 -64.59 -30.46
C ASP A 10 18.81 -63.12 -30.78
N TRP A 11 18.61 -62.65 -32.02
CA TRP A 11 18.83 -61.25 -32.41
C TRP A 11 17.68 -60.30 -32.04
N TRP A 12 16.57 -60.82 -31.48
CA TRP A 12 15.43 -60.00 -31.02
C TRP A 12 15.58 -59.46 -29.59
N LYS A 13 16.45 -60.07 -28.78
CA LYS A 13 16.69 -59.66 -27.38
C LYS A 13 17.27 -58.24 -27.20
N PRO A 14 18.17 -57.73 -28.08
CA PRO A 14 18.60 -56.33 -27.97
C PRO A 14 17.52 -55.35 -28.46
N LEU A 15 16.64 -55.77 -29.39
CA LEU A 15 15.60 -54.91 -29.97
C LEU A 15 14.47 -54.61 -28.97
N THR A 16 14.12 -55.58 -28.11
CA THR A 16 13.08 -55.39 -27.09
C THR A 16 13.57 -54.55 -25.90
N LYS A 17 14.86 -54.60 -25.56
CA LYS A 17 15.44 -53.73 -24.52
C LYS A 17 15.58 -52.28 -24.98
N THR A 18 15.98 -52.04 -26.23
CA THR A 18 16.09 -50.66 -26.77
C THR A 18 14.73 -50.02 -27.04
N THR A 19 13.70 -50.79 -27.40
CA THR A 19 12.33 -50.27 -27.54
C THR A 19 11.66 -49.99 -26.20
N LEU A 20 11.88 -50.82 -25.16
CA LEU A 20 11.39 -50.51 -23.81
C LEU A 20 12.10 -49.30 -23.18
N LEU A 21 13.42 -49.17 -23.38
CA LEU A 21 14.17 -47.99 -22.90
C LEU A 21 13.78 -46.72 -23.67
N GLY A 22 13.52 -46.84 -24.99
CA GLY A 22 12.99 -45.76 -25.82
C GLY A 22 11.60 -45.30 -25.38
N LEU A 23 10.69 -46.23 -25.07
CA LEU A 23 9.35 -45.92 -24.54
C LEU A 23 9.40 -45.31 -23.13
N LEU A 24 10.33 -45.77 -22.28
CA LEU A 24 10.55 -45.19 -20.94
C LEU A 24 11.15 -43.78 -21.01
N LEU A 25 12.07 -43.53 -21.95
CA LEU A 25 12.63 -42.19 -22.19
C LEU A 25 11.60 -41.24 -22.83
N MET A 26 10.71 -41.75 -23.68
CA MET A 26 9.59 -40.97 -24.24
C MET A 26 8.54 -40.62 -23.17
N SER A 27 8.25 -41.52 -22.22
CA SER A 27 7.34 -41.22 -21.11
C SER A 27 7.96 -40.25 -20.10
N LEU A 28 9.27 -40.34 -19.84
CA LEU A 28 10.01 -39.36 -19.03
C LEU A 28 10.14 -38.00 -19.73
N SER A 29 10.26 -37.95 -21.06
CA SER A 29 10.28 -36.67 -21.78
C SER A 29 8.90 -36.01 -21.84
N LEU A 30 7.82 -36.80 -21.97
CA LEU A 30 6.45 -36.29 -21.93
C LEU A 30 5.99 -35.90 -20.52
N GLY A 31 6.60 -36.45 -19.47
CA GLY A 31 6.41 -36.03 -18.07
C GLY A 31 7.09 -34.70 -17.72
N LEU A 32 8.05 -34.23 -18.54
CA LEU A 32 8.77 -32.97 -18.34
C LEU A 32 8.34 -31.85 -19.31
N SER A 33 7.41 -32.11 -20.23
CA SER A 33 6.92 -31.14 -21.22
C SER A 33 5.40 -30.91 -21.19
N GLY A 34 4.73 -31.26 -20.10
CA GLY A 34 3.28 -31.04 -19.89
C GLY A 34 2.84 -29.57 -19.74
N ALA A 35 3.63 -28.60 -20.20
CA ALA A 35 3.30 -27.18 -20.11
C ALA A 35 2.60 -26.63 -21.37
N TRP A 36 2.52 -27.36 -22.49
CA TRP A 36 2.06 -26.78 -23.77
C TRP A 36 1.02 -27.63 -24.51
N TRP A 37 -0.15 -27.92 -23.93
CA TRP A 37 -1.37 -28.25 -24.71
C TRP A 37 -2.61 -27.94 -23.83
N ASN A 38 -3.04 -26.68 -23.77
CA ASN A 38 -4.34 -26.31 -23.18
C ASN A 38 -5.45 -26.44 -24.24
N PHE A 39 -6.05 -27.62 -24.33
CA PHE A 39 -7.35 -27.83 -24.97
C PHE A 39 -8.41 -27.82 -23.86
N LYS A 40 -9.42 -26.94 -23.99
CA LYS A 40 -10.52 -26.75 -23.05
C LYS A 40 -11.24 -28.06 -22.71
N PHE A 41 -11.17 -28.52 -21.46
CA PHE A 41 -12.27 -29.22 -20.79
C PHE A 41 -12.25 -28.91 -19.28
N ASN A 42 -13.41 -28.49 -18.79
CA ASN A 42 -13.67 -28.05 -17.43
C ASN A 42 -14.10 -29.23 -16.56
N PHE A 43 -13.32 -29.60 -15.54
CA PHE A 43 -13.77 -30.36 -14.36
C PHE A 43 -12.92 -29.98 -13.14
N GLY A 44 -13.59 -29.89 -11.99
CA GLY A 44 -13.17 -29.21 -10.76
C GLY A 44 -11.97 -29.77 -9.98
N ASN A 45 -11.61 -28.98 -8.96
CA ASN A 45 -10.51 -29.11 -7.99
C ASN A 45 -9.10 -28.82 -8.52
N GLN A 46 -8.77 -27.53 -8.61
CA GLN A 46 -7.39 -27.06 -8.65
C GLN A 46 -6.84 -26.98 -7.24
N GLU A 47 -5.89 -27.86 -6.90
CA GLU A 47 -4.90 -27.51 -5.88
C GLU A 47 -4.15 -26.25 -6.36
N PRO A 48 -3.87 -25.27 -5.48
CA PRO A 48 -3.17 -24.07 -5.90
C PRO A 48 -1.77 -24.46 -6.35
N ALA A 49 -1.49 -24.23 -7.64
CA ALA A 49 -0.15 -24.34 -8.19
C ALA A 49 0.80 -23.54 -7.29
N ARG A 50 1.85 -24.19 -6.77
CA ARG A 50 2.93 -23.52 -6.04
C ARG A 50 3.73 -22.68 -7.04
N GLU A 51 3.20 -21.52 -7.40
CA GLU A 51 3.96 -20.48 -8.06
C GLU A 51 4.88 -19.82 -7.02
N SER A 52 6.17 -20.13 -7.11
CA SER A 52 7.20 -19.30 -6.48
C SER A 52 7.38 -18.07 -7.38
N ARG A 53 6.65 -16.99 -7.08
CA ARG A 53 6.97 -15.67 -7.61
C ARG A 53 7.89 -15.00 -6.61
N LEU A 54 9.12 -14.67 -7.02
CA LEU A 54 9.88 -13.65 -6.32
C LEU A 54 9.12 -12.33 -6.49
N PRO A 55 8.74 -11.63 -5.42
CA PRO A 55 8.19 -10.30 -5.51
C PRO A 55 9.14 -9.42 -6.34
N GLY A 56 8.62 -8.89 -7.45
CA GLY A 56 9.40 -8.07 -8.36
C GLY A 56 9.64 -6.69 -7.73
N GLY A 57 10.92 -6.33 -7.57
CA GLY A 57 11.33 -4.97 -7.18
C GLY A 57 11.51 -4.75 -5.67
N ASN A 58 12.18 -3.64 -5.33
CA ASN A 58 12.27 -3.17 -3.95
C ASN A 58 10.91 -2.63 -3.50
N ALA A 59 10.52 -2.86 -2.25
CA ALA A 59 9.31 -2.27 -1.68
C ALA A 59 9.39 -0.73 -1.72
N ILE A 60 8.23 -0.07 -1.94
CA ILE A 60 8.12 1.38 -1.85
C ILE A 60 8.13 1.76 -0.38
N THR A 61 9.15 2.51 0.05
CA THR A 61 9.36 2.87 1.47
C THR A 61 9.00 4.32 1.79
N ASP A 62 8.48 5.06 0.82
CA ASP A 62 8.07 6.45 0.97
C ASP A 62 6.56 6.54 1.15
N GLY A 63 6.11 7.02 2.30
CA GLY A 63 4.69 7.15 2.64
C GLY A 63 3.92 8.02 1.63
N ARG A 64 4.53 9.09 1.12
CA ARG A 64 3.91 9.94 0.08
C ARG A 64 3.68 9.16 -1.23
N ALA A 65 4.63 8.34 -1.63
CA ALA A 65 4.49 7.47 -2.80
C ALA A 65 3.42 6.39 -2.58
N LEU A 66 3.38 5.76 -1.40
CA LEU A 66 2.34 4.79 -1.05
C LEU A 66 0.94 5.43 -1.12
N LEU A 67 0.78 6.64 -0.59
CA LEU A 67 -0.48 7.37 -0.66
C LEU A 67 -0.88 7.71 -2.11
N ARG A 68 0.05 8.09 -2.99
CA ARG A 68 -0.27 8.28 -4.41
C ARG A 68 -0.79 6.98 -5.05
N TYR A 69 -0.08 5.87 -4.86
CA TYR A 69 -0.51 4.57 -5.39
C TYR A 69 -1.80 4.03 -4.77
N ALA A 70 -2.15 4.46 -3.56
CA ALA A 70 -3.36 4.08 -2.85
C ALA A 70 -4.62 4.84 -3.30
N LEU A 71 -4.49 5.88 -4.14
CA LEU A 71 -5.65 6.59 -4.68
C LEU A 71 -6.48 5.67 -5.60
N PRO A 72 -7.82 5.67 -5.46
CA PRO A 72 -8.72 4.84 -6.25
C PRO A 72 -8.95 5.43 -7.65
N ILE A 73 -7.88 5.51 -8.46
CA ILE A 73 -7.89 6.07 -9.81
C ILE A 73 -7.28 5.09 -10.82
N ASP A 74 -7.78 5.10 -12.04
CA ASP A 74 -7.23 4.31 -13.17
C ASP A 74 -6.80 5.20 -14.35
N ASN A 75 -6.01 6.23 -14.05
CA ASN A 75 -5.46 7.12 -15.07
C ASN A 75 -4.02 6.73 -15.46
N GLN A 76 -3.86 5.92 -16.50
CA GLN A 76 -2.53 5.45 -16.92
C GLN A 76 -1.52 6.57 -17.27
N PRO A 77 -1.91 7.70 -17.90
CA PRO A 77 -1.01 8.83 -18.11
C PRO A 77 -0.40 9.39 -16.82
N VAL A 78 -1.19 9.70 -15.78
CA VAL A 78 -0.65 10.27 -14.54
C VAL A 78 0.27 9.29 -13.82
N ARG A 79 -0.07 7.99 -13.83
CA ARG A 79 0.78 6.93 -13.27
C ARG A 79 2.14 6.83 -13.96
N LYS A 80 2.22 7.09 -15.27
CA LYS A 80 3.50 7.14 -16.00
C LYS A 80 4.35 8.34 -15.62
N ILE A 81 3.72 9.50 -15.39
CA ILE A 81 4.41 10.71 -14.91
C ILE A 81 4.98 10.43 -13.52
N GLN A 82 4.14 9.95 -12.59
CA GLN A 82 4.55 9.58 -11.24
C GLN A 82 5.72 8.59 -11.27
N ALA A 83 5.58 7.46 -11.96
CA ALA A 83 6.62 6.43 -12.01
C ALA A 83 7.96 6.95 -12.55
N SER A 84 7.92 7.80 -13.58
CA SER A 84 9.14 8.41 -14.15
C SER A 84 9.83 9.32 -13.13
N LEU A 85 9.07 10.19 -12.47
CA LEU A 85 9.61 11.08 -11.44
C LEU A 85 10.09 10.32 -10.20
N GLU A 86 9.43 9.21 -9.85
CA GLU A 86 9.84 8.39 -8.70
C GLU A 86 11.17 7.67 -8.93
N ASP A 87 11.40 7.15 -10.15
CA ASP A 87 12.63 6.42 -10.53
C ASP A 87 13.90 7.28 -10.44
N ILE A 88 13.77 8.61 -10.57
CA ILE A 88 14.88 9.57 -10.39
C ILE A 88 15.63 9.30 -9.08
N SER A 89 14.93 8.95 -8.00
CA SER A 89 15.57 8.65 -6.71
C SER A 89 16.54 7.47 -6.79
N GLN A 90 16.19 6.42 -7.54
CA GLN A 90 17.05 5.25 -7.75
C GLN A 90 18.24 5.61 -8.64
N GLN A 91 17.99 6.34 -9.73
CA GLN A 91 19.05 6.80 -10.63
C GLN A 91 20.03 7.74 -9.91
N MET A 92 19.54 8.57 -8.98
CA MET A 92 20.33 9.48 -8.16
C MET A 92 21.27 8.77 -7.18
N ARG A 93 20.96 7.55 -6.72
CA ARG A 93 21.89 6.75 -5.89
C ARG A 93 23.21 6.49 -6.62
N GLY A 94 23.12 6.21 -7.92
CA GLY A 94 24.28 6.01 -8.80
C GLY A 94 24.74 7.26 -9.54
N LYS A 95 24.17 8.45 -9.26
CA LYS A 95 24.41 9.70 -10.01
C LYS A 95 24.26 9.51 -11.53
N ARG A 96 23.28 8.71 -11.96
CA ARG A 96 23.05 8.35 -13.36
C ARG A 96 22.29 9.47 -14.09
N TRP A 97 22.99 10.56 -14.42
CA TRP A 97 22.40 11.77 -15.00
C TRP A 97 21.63 11.56 -16.30
N SER A 98 22.14 10.76 -17.23
CA SER A 98 21.46 10.52 -18.51
C SER A 98 20.10 9.80 -18.34
N PRO A 99 20.00 8.72 -17.54
CA PRO A 99 18.70 8.16 -17.14
C PRO A 99 17.76 9.17 -16.49
N ILE A 100 18.25 10.01 -15.57
CA ILE A 100 17.43 11.05 -14.92
C ILE A 100 16.86 12.02 -15.96
N THR A 101 17.69 12.50 -16.88
CA THR A 101 17.22 13.33 -18.01
C THR A 101 16.15 12.59 -18.80
N SER A 102 16.35 11.30 -19.10
CA SER A 102 15.35 10.51 -19.81
C SER A 102 14.03 10.41 -19.06
N ASP A 103 14.03 10.25 -17.74
CA ASP A 103 12.82 10.13 -16.95
C ASP A 103 12.05 11.46 -16.87
N ILE A 104 12.76 12.58 -16.71
CA ILE A 104 12.18 13.92 -16.79
C ILE A 104 11.59 14.16 -18.18
N THR A 105 12.27 13.73 -19.25
CA THR A 105 11.73 13.83 -20.62
C THR A 105 10.48 13.00 -20.80
N LYS A 106 10.42 11.76 -20.30
CA LYS A 106 9.22 10.92 -20.37
C LYS A 106 8.03 11.59 -19.68
N ALA A 107 8.23 12.09 -18.46
CA ALA A 107 7.19 12.82 -17.72
C ALA A 107 6.69 14.04 -18.51
N ALA A 108 7.60 14.86 -19.03
CA ALA A 108 7.27 16.05 -19.83
C ALA A 108 6.51 15.72 -21.12
N VAL A 109 6.87 14.62 -21.80
CA VAL A 109 6.18 14.18 -23.01
C VAL A 109 4.75 13.73 -22.69
N VAL A 110 4.54 13.00 -21.59
CA VAL A 110 3.17 12.59 -21.20
C VAL A 110 2.32 13.82 -20.86
N LEU A 111 2.88 14.78 -20.12
CA LEU A 111 2.22 16.05 -19.76
C LEU A 111 1.87 16.98 -20.91
N THR A 112 2.39 16.74 -22.11
CA THR A 112 2.13 17.57 -23.30
C THR A 112 1.35 16.84 -24.39
N SER A 113 1.47 15.51 -24.43
CA SER A 113 0.86 14.69 -25.47
C SER A 113 -0.44 14.01 -25.01
N SER A 114 -0.74 14.05 -23.71
CA SER A 114 -1.86 13.32 -23.11
C SER A 114 -2.81 14.22 -22.31
N ASP A 115 -2.80 15.54 -22.51
CA ASP A 115 -3.57 16.52 -21.74
C ASP A 115 -5.05 16.16 -21.66
N GLN A 116 -5.67 15.81 -22.79
CA GLN A 116 -7.07 15.37 -22.83
C GLN A 116 -7.32 14.10 -22.00
N LYS A 117 -6.34 13.18 -21.96
CA LYS A 117 -6.45 11.94 -21.18
C LYS A 117 -6.15 12.16 -19.70
N LEU A 118 -5.32 13.14 -19.35
CA LEU A 118 -5.07 13.55 -17.97
C LEU A 118 -6.31 14.22 -17.37
N LEU A 119 -7.02 15.02 -18.17
CA LEU A 119 -8.24 15.70 -17.73
C LEU A 119 -9.51 14.83 -17.81
N ALA A 120 -9.42 13.62 -18.39
CA ALA A 120 -10.59 12.79 -18.68
C ALA A 120 -11.32 12.35 -17.42
N ASP A 121 -10.57 11.97 -16.38
CA ASP A 121 -11.10 11.43 -15.12
C ASP A 121 -11.24 12.52 -14.04
N ILE A 122 -11.02 13.79 -14.40
CA ILE A 122 -11.25 14.93 -13.49
C ILE A 122 -12.69 15.41 -13.68
N PRO A 123 -13.49 15.52 -12.61
CA PRO A 123 -14.85 16.06 -12.67
C PRO A 123 -14.89 17.44 -13.34
N ASP A 124 -15.91 17.72 -14.16
CA ASP A 124 -16.03 18.96 -14.93
C ASP A 124 -15.86 20.23 -14.09
N ALA A 125 -16.39 20.24 -12.86
CA ALA A 125 -16.28 21.35 -11.92
C ALA A 125 -14.84 21.66 -11.48
N ARG A 126 -13.93 20.67 -11.56
CA ARG A 126 -12.53 20.74 -11.12
C ARG A 126 -11.54 20.80 -12.29
N LYS A 127 -11.98 20.60 -13.53
CA LYS A 127 -11.10 20.65 -14.72
C LYS A 127 -10.24 21.92 -14.82
N PRO A 128 -10.73 23.14 -14.52
CA PRO A 128 -9.88 24.34 -14.53
C PRO A 128 -8.72 24.27 -13.52
N GLN A 129 -8.91 23.62 -12.37
CA GLN A 129 -7.85 23.39 -11.39
C GLN A 129 -6.83 22.38 -11.92
N GLY A 130 -7.31 21.30 -12.55
CA GLY A 130 -6.46 20.30 -13.21
C GLY A 130 -5.60 20.91 -14.33
N GLU A 131 -6.17 21.77 -15.17
CA GLU A 131 -5.45 22.50 -16.22
C GLU A 131 -4.37 23.42 -15.63
N ALA A 132 -4.70 24.18 -14.59
CA ALA A 132 -3.74 25.05 -13.90
C ALA A 132 -2.58 24.26 -13.29
N LEU A 133 -2.88 23.11 -12.68
CA LEU A 133 -1.88 22.25 -12.04
C LEU A 133 -0.97 21.57 -13.08
N ILE A 134 -1.52 21.10 -14.21
CA ILE A 134 -0.72 20.57 -15.32
C ILE A 134 0.25 21.65 -15.83
N ALA A 135 -0.23 22.88 -16.04
CA ALA A 135 0.62 23.99 -16.47
C ALA A 135 1.73 24.31 -15.42
N GLN A 136 1.41 24.22 -14.14
CA GLN A 136 2.39 24.40 -13.07
C GLN A 136 3.45 23.29 -13.08
N ILE A 137 3.06 22.02 -13.19
CA ILE A 137 3.98 20.87 -13.28
C ILE A 137 4.90 21.03 -14.51
N GLN A 138 4.36 21.46 -15.65
CA GLN A 138 5.14 21.74 -16.86
C GLN A 138 6.20 22.84 -16.62
N ALA A 139 5.87 23.89 -15.87
CA ALA A 139 6.82 24.94 -15.52
C ALA A 139 7.90 24.45 -14.54
N GLU A 140 7.54 23.66 -13.52
CA GLU A 140 8.49 23.08 -12.55
C GLU A 140 9.44 22.05 -13.19
N ILE A 141 9.02 21.38 -14.27
CA ILE A 141 9.91 20.52 -15.07
C ILE A 141 11.12 21.29 -15.61
N ALA A 142 10.99 22.58 -15.92
CA ALA A 142 12.14 23.38 -16.35
C ALA A 142 13.18 23.52 -15.23
N LYS A 143 12.74 23.72 -13.98
CA LYS A 143 13.64 23.89 -12.83
C LYS A 143 14.43 22.64 -12.50
N ILE A 144 13.80 21.46 -12.54
CA ILE A 144 14.53 20.20 -12.33
C ILE A 144 15.51 19.92 -13.48
N ARG A 145 15.21 20.33 -14.72
CA ARG A 145 16.16 20.21 -15.84
C ARG A 145 17.40 21.06 -15.62
N GLU A 146 17.24 22.32 -15.21
CA GLU A 146 18.36 23.18 -14.85
C GLU A 146 19.23 22.56 -13.74
N ALA A 147 18.59 21.98 -12.71
CA ALA A 147 19.30 21.32 -11.62
C ALA A 147 20.10 20.09 -12.12
N VAL A 148 19.54 19.31 -13.05
CA VAL A 148 20.23 18.17 -13.68
C VAL A 148 21.40 18.63 -14.56
N GLU A 149 21.24 19.70 -15.33
CA GLU A 149 22.32 20.28 -16.15
C GLU A 149 23.47 20.80 -15.26
N ALA A 150 23.15 21.43 -14.14
CA ALA A 150 24.10 21.86 -13.13
C ALA A 150 24.71 20.68 -12.33
N LYS A 151 24.17 19.46 -12.47
CA LYS A 151 24.53 18.27 -11.68
C LYS A 151 24.37 18.50 -10.18
N ASP A 152 23.41 19.33 -9.80
CA ASP A 152 23.08 19.64 -8.42
C ASP A 152 22.17 18.55 -7.84
N LYS A 153 22.77 17.61 -7.09
CA LYS A 153 22.04 16.49 -6.50
C LYS A 153 20.95 16.95 -5.54
N GLU A 154 21.24 17.95 -4.71
CA GLU A 154 20.33 18.37 -3.65
C GLU A 154 19.11 19.06 -4.27
N ARG A 155 19.36 20.02 -5.18
CA ARG A 155 18.29 20.70 -5.91
C ARG A 155 17.45 19.71 -6.72
N VAL A 156 18.04 18.71 -7.40
CA VAL A 156 17.25 17.69 -8.11
C VAL A 156 16.30 16.93 -7.20
N LEU A 157 16.72 16.57 -5.97
CA LEU A 157 15.86 15.86 -5.03
C LEU A 157 14.73 16.75 -4.48
N ILE A 158 15.01 18.04 -4.25
CA ILE A 158 14.02 19.02 -3.81
C ILE A 158 12.97 19.23 -4.90
N GLU A 159 13.38 19.59 -6.12
CA GLU A 159 12.47 19.86 -7.24
C GLU A 159 11.65 18.62 -7.61
N ARG A 160 12.25 17.42 -7.52
CA ARG A 160 11.52 16.15 -7.68
C ARG A 160 10.41 16.01 -6.63
N GLY A 161 10.68 16.36 -5.38
CA GLY A 161 9.69 16.31 -4.31
C GLY A 161 8.49 17.21 -4.62
N ILE A 162 8.76 18.46 -5.02
CA ILE A 162 7.73 19.44 -5.41
C ILE A 162 6.87 18.90 -6.56
N LEU A 163 7.51 18.39 -7.62
CA LEU A 163 6.79 17.81 -8.76
C LEU A 163 5.91 16.62 -8.35
N LEU A 164 6.40 15.75 -7.46
CA LEU A 164 5.66 14.58 -6.99
C LEU A 164 4.50 14.94 -6.05
N ASP A 165 4.62 16.03 -5.29
CA ASP A 165 3.53 16.57 -4.48
C ASP A 165 2.42 17.11 -5.40
N GLN A 166 2.77 17.91 -6.41
CA GLN A 166 1.82 18.42 -7.41
C GLN A 166 1.17 17.31 -8.25
N VAL A 167 1.92 16.27 -8.61
CA VAL A 167 1.34 15.09 -9.27
C VAL A 167 0.34 14.40 -8.35
N GLY A 168 0.63 14.29 -7.05
CA GLY A 168 -0.32 13.76 -6.07
C GLY A 168 -1.60 14.59 -5.96
N GLU A 169 -1.50 15.92 -6.00
CA GLU A 169 -2.66 16.82 -6.05
C GLU A 169 -3.48 16.60 -7.33
N LEU A 170 -2.82 16.42 -8.48
CA LEU A 170 -3.49 16.15 -9.75
C LEU A 170 -4.24 14.81 -9.71
N GLU A 171 -3.62 13.78 -9.12
CA GLU A 171 -4.24 12.48 -8.90
C GLU A 171 -5.45 12.56 -7.96
N GLN A 172 -5.39 13.40 -6.92
CA GLN A 172 -6.54 13.60 -6.03
C GLN A 172 -7.72 14.27 -6.73
N LEU A 173 -7.47 15.19 -7.68
CA LEU A 173 -8.54 15.80 -8.47
C LEU A 173 -9.29 14.79 -9.35
N MET A 174 -8.67 13.64 -9.67
CA MET A 174 -9.27 12.55 -10.45
C MET A 174 -10.18 11.64 -9.62
N VAL A 175 -10.21 11.78 -8.30
CA VAL A 175 -11.15 11.01 -7.47
C VAL A 175 -12.52 11.68 -7.54
N GLU A 176 -13.44 11.04 -8.26
CA GLU A 176 -14.79 11.56 -8.50
C GLU A 176 -15.68 11.42 -7.26
N GLU A 177 -15.79 10.20 -6.74
CA GLU A 177 -16.61 9.83 -5.58
C GLU A 177 -15.89 8.82 -4.70
N PHE A 178 -16.45 8.57 -3.52
CA PHE A 178 -15.92 7.55 -2.62
C PHE A 178 -16.15 6.15 -3.24
N PRO A 179 -15.14 5.26 -3.30
CA PRO A 179 -15.12 4.14 -4.24
C PRO A 179 -16.07 2.97 -3.92
N PHE A 180 -16.64 2.89 -2.72
CA PHE A 180 -17.52 1.80 -2.31
C PHE A 180 -18.44 2.20 -1.14
N GLU A 181 -19.51 1.45 -0.91
CA GLU A 181 -20.34 1.61 0.28
C GLU A 181 -19.71 0.87 1.46
N VAL A 182 -19.60 1.53 2.62
CA VAL A 182 -19.15 0.84 3.84
C VAL A 182 -20.32 0.00 4.36
N PRO A 183 -20.09 -1.25 4.81
CA PRO A 183 -21.15 -2.14 5.28
C PRO A 183 -22.09 -1.46 6.30
N PRO A 184 -23.42 -1.60 6.16
CA PRO A 184 -24.40 -0.91 7.02
C PRO A 184 -24.23 -1.17 8.52
N GLU A 185 -23.70 -2.33 8.91
CA GLU A 185 -23.36 -2.67 10.30
C GLU A 185 -22.35 -1.71 10.94
N TYR A 186 -21.60 -0.94 10.15
CA TYR A 186 -20.63 0.07 10.64
C TYR A 186 -21.13 1.52 10.43
N SER A 187 -22.41 1.70 10.12
CA SER A 187 -23.03 3.04 9.95
C SER A 187 -23.10 3.86 11.25
N ASN A 188 -23.02 3.18 12.40
CA ASN A 188 -22.94 3.76 13.73
C ASN A 188 -21.51 4.14 14.15
N LEU A 189 -20.51 3.94 13.29
CA LEU A 189 -19.12 4.30 13.54
C LEU A 189 -18.73 5.52 12.69
N PRO A 190 -17.80 6.38 13.17
CA PRO A 190 -17.28 7.46 12.33
C PRO A 190 -16.55 6.92 11.10
N GLN A 191 -16.77 7.52 9.94
CA GLN A 191 -16.15 7.09 8.67
C GLN A 191 -15.42 8.25 8.00
N LEU A 192 -14.20 8.04 7.52
CA LEU A 192 -13.49 9.01 6.69
C LEU A 192 -13.72 8.69 5.21
N LYS A 193 -14.51 9.52 4.52
CA LYS A 193 -14.84 9.36 3.09
C LYS A 193 -13.87 10.13 2.19
N GLY A 194 -12.58 9.99 2.45
CA GLY A 194 -11.53 10.72 1.75
C GLY A 194 -10.21 10.63 2.50
N ARG A 195 -9.46 11.73 2.54
CA ARG A 195 -8.23 11.85 3.33
C ARG A 195 -8.34 12.99 4.33
N ALA A 196 -7.55 12.89 5.39
CA ALA A 196 -7.33 13.97 6.32
C ALA A 196 -5.84 14.10 6.64
N THR A 197 -5.37 15.32 6.85
CA THR A 197 -4.01 15.57 7.34
C THR A 197 -4.07 15.90 8.81
N VAL A 198 -3.29 15.18 9.62
CA VAL A 198 -3.18 15.38 11.06
C VAL A 198 -1.77 15.84 11.40
N GLU A 199 -1.68 16.94 12.15
CA GLU A 199 -0.45 17.41 12.77
C GLU A 199 -0.40 16.91 14.22
N MET A 200 0.69 16.23 14.58
CA MET A 200 0.97 15.78 15.93
C MET A 200 2.16 16.56 16.47
N THR A 201 1.97 17.24 17.60
CA THR A 201 3.02 18.00 18.28
C THR A 201 3.48 17.25 19.53
N THR A 202 4.80 17.21 19.72
CA THR A 202 5.51 16.59 20.84
C THR A 202 6.63 17.51 21.31
N GLU A 203 7.28 17.18 22.42
CA GLU A 203 8.45 17.91 22.92
C GLU A 203 9.62 17.93 21.90
N GLU A 204 9.71 16.93 21.02
CA GLU A 204 10.74 16.84 19.96
C GLU A 204 10.36 17.61 18.69
N GLY A 205 9.15 18.20 18.66
CA GLY A 205 8.61 18.98 17.55
C GLY A 205 7.34 18.37 16.93
N SER A 206 6.92 18.96 15.80
CA SER A 206 5.71 18.58 15.10
C SER A 206 6.00 17.73 13.86
N LEU A 207 5.22 16.66 13.68
CA LEU A 207 5.20 15.85 12.47
C LEU A 207 3.80 15.81 11.88
N ARG A 208 3.71 15.50 10.58
CA ARG A 208 2.42 15.40 9.88
C ARG A 208 2.22 14.04 9.28
N MET A 209 0.99 13.56 9.40
CA MET A 209 0.52 12.30 8.83
C MET A 209 -0.69 12.53 7.95
N VAL A 210 -0.80 11.75 6.89
CA VAL A 210 -2.02 11.66 6.09
C VAL A 210 -2.72 10.36 6.44
N VAL A 211 -3.99 10.49 6.81
CA VAL A 211 -4.92 9.42 7.14
C VAL A 211 -5.74 9.11 5.89
N ASP A 212 -5.82 7.85 5.50
CA ASP A 212 -6.39 7.39 4.24
C ASP A 212 -7.69 6.60 4.44
N GLY A 213 -8.81 7.30 4.28
CA GLY A 213 -10.14 6.73 4.36
C GLY A 213 -10.60 6.04 3.07
N TYR A 214 -9.93 6.26 1.94
CA TYR A 214 -10.24 5.53 0.70
C TYR A 214 -10.02 4.02 0.83
N ASN A 215 -9.07 3.58 1.65
CA ASN A 215 -8.74 2.17 1.83
C ASN A 215 -9.04 1.65 3.24
N ALA A 216 -9.19 2.54 4.23
CA ALA A 216 -9.52 2.19 5.61
C ALA A 216 -10.52 3.20 6.23
N PRO A 217 -11.75 3.30 5.70
CA PRO A 217 -12.69 4.34 6.08
C PRO A 217 -13.11 4.32 7.56
N VAL A 218 -13.31 3.15 8.17
CA VAL A 218 -13.82 3.04 9.55
C VAL A 218 -12.71 3.36 10.56
N THR A 219 -11.51 2.83 10.32
CA THR A 219 -10.31 3.04 11.14
C THR A 219 -9.84 4.48 11.03
N ALA A 220 -9.74 5.01 9.81
CA ALA A 220 -9.38 6.40 9.57
C ALA A 220 -10.42 7.35 10.17
N GLY A 221 -11.72 7.06 9.99
CA GLY A 221 -12.82 7.83 10.57
C GLY A 221 -12.76 7.88 12.09
N ASN A 222 -12.62 6.72 12.72
CA ASN A 222 -12.46 6.63 14.17
C ASN A 222 -11.23 7.40 14.67
N PHE A 223 -10.07 7.26 14.01
CA PHE A 223 -8.88 8.01 14.40
C PHE A 223 -9.09 9.53 14.31
N VAL A 224 -9.65 10.01 13.20
CA VAL A 224 -9.90 11.45 12.96
C VAL A 224 -10.95 12.01 13.92
N ASP A 225 -12.02 11.26 14.22
CA ASP A 225 -13.02 11.63 15.25
C ASP A 225 -12.36 11.79 16.64
N LEU A 226 -11.50 10.85 17.04
CA LEU A 226 -10.77 10.95 18.31
C LEU A 226 -9.79 12.12 18.35
N VAL A 227 -9.14 12.45 17.24
CA VAL A 227 -8.33 13.68 17.12
C VAL A 227 -9.20 14.92 17.30
N GLN A 228 -10.37 14.99 16.66
CA GLN A 228 -11.32 16.12 16.79
C GLN A 228 -11.82 16.30 18.22
N ARG A 229 -12.02 15.20 18.95
CA ARG A 229 -12.41 15.21 20.36
C ARG A 229 -11.27 15.60 21.30
N GLY A 230 -10.04 15.79 20.80
CA GLY A 230 -8.85 16.03 21.60
C GLY A 230 -8.44 14.83 22.47
N PHE A 231 -8.90 13.62 22.12
CA PHE A 231 -8.69 12.42 22.94
C PHE A 231 -7.21 12.10 23.15
N TYR A 232 -6.38 12.35 22.15
CA TYR A 232 -4.94 12.05 22.18
C TYR A 232 -4.10 13.08 22.92
N ASP A 233 -4.66 14.26 23.23
CA ASP A 233 -3.93 15.35 23.87
C ASP A 233 -3.48 14.96 25.28
N GLY A 234 -2.18 15.09 25.55
CA GLY A 234 -1.56 14.72 26.81
C GLY A 234 -1.36 13.22 27.03
N LEU A 235 -1.73 12.37 26.07
CA LEU A 235 -1.45 10.93 26.17
C LEU A 235 0.04 10.64 25.90
N THR A 236 0.56 9.61 26.57
CA THR A 236 1.95 9.18 26.41
C THR A 236 2.09 8.07 25.38
N PHE A 237 3.27 7.93 24.80
CA PHE A 237 3.68 6.69 24.14
C PHE A 237 3.85 5.58 25.19
N ASN A 238 2.89 4.66 25.28
CA ASN A 238 2.83 3.66 26.35
C ASN A 238 3.73 2.45 26.08
N ARG A 239 4.06 2.17 24.81
CA ARG A 239 4.97 1.11 24.38
C ARG A 239 5.89 1.58 23.27
N ALA A 240 7.19 1.36 23.46
CA ALA A 240 8.21 1.52 22.44
C ALA A 240 9.04 0.23 22.43
N GLU A 241 8.96 -0.53 21.34
CA GLU A 241 9.81 -1.70 21.13
C GLU A 241 10.97 -1.32 20.24
N ASP A 242 12.19 -1.68 20.65
CA ASP A 242 13.46 -1.24 20.06
C ASP A 242 13.42 -1.17 18.52
N ASN A 243 13.19 0.04 18.01
CA ASN A 243 13.13 0.38 16.59
C ASN A 243 12.09 -0.38 15.74
N TYR A 244 11.05 -0.94 16.35
CA TYR A 244 10.01 -1.70 15.65
C TYR A 244 8.65 -0.99 15.66
N ILE A 245 8.15 -0.65 16.85
CA ILE A 245 6.82 -0.09 17.05
C ILE A 245 6.89 1.02 18.11
N LEU A 246 6.24 2.15 17.84
CA LEU A 246 5.97 3.21 18.80
C LEU A 246 4.45 3.39 18.92
N GLN A 247 3.88 2.97 20.04
CA GLN A 247 2.43 2.89 20.27
C GLN A 247 1.97 3.96 21.26
N ALA A 248 0.79 4.51 21.00
CA ALA A 248 0.11 5.52 21.81
C ALA A 248 -1.42 5.31 21.80
N GLY A 249 -2.16 6.22 22.42
CA GLY A 249 -3.64 6.21 22.40
C GLY A 249 -4.30 5.38 23.49
N ASP A 250 -3.52 4.96 24.49
CA ASP A 250 -4.02 4.24 25.67
C ASP A 250 -4.59 5.24 26.69
N PRO A 251 -5.89 5.15 27.03
CA PRO A 251 -6.52 6.12 27.93
C PRO A 251 -6.01 5.97 29.37
N PRO A 252 -6.01 7.05 30.17
CA PRO A 252 -5.69 6.94 31.59
C PRO A 252 -6.74 6.10 32.34
N GLY A 253 -6.28 5.31 33.32
CA GLY A 253 -7.16 4.57 34.23
C GLY A 253 -7.31 3.10 33.87
N LYS A 254 -8.54 2.56 34.01
CA LYS A 254 -8.84 1.13 33.80
C LYS A 254 -9.36 0.81 32.39
N ALA A 255 -9.76 1.84 31.63
CA ALA A 255 -10.19 1.65 30.26
C ALA A 255 -8.99 1.20 29.42
N THR A 256 -9.23 0.34 28.44
CA THR A 256 -8.20 -0.18 27.52
C THR A 256 -8.33 0.40 26.11
N GLY A 257 -9.32 1.27 25.91
CA GLY A 257 -9.63 1.96 24.65
C GLY A 257 -10.71 3.02 24.88
N PHE A 258 -11.23 3.60 23.81
CA PHE A 258 -12.23 4.66 23.91
C PHE A 258 -13.55 4.14 24.46
N ILE A 259 -14.05 4.80 25.50
CA ILE A 259 -15.41 4.63 26.00
C ILE A 259 -16.22 5.81 25.51
N ASP A 260 -17.29 5.54 24.78
CA ASP A 260 -18.16 6.58 24.27
C ASP A 260 -18.84 7.30 25.45
N PRO A 261 -18.68 8.63 25.58
CA PRO A 261 -19.24 9.36 26.72
C PRO A 261 -20.78 9.42 26.70
N GLU A 262 -21.42 9.21 25.55
CA GLU A 262 -22.88 9.25 25.42
C GLU A 262 -23.50 7.91 25.81
N THR A 263 -22.90 6.79 25.38
CA THR A 263 -23.44 5.45 25.65
C THR A 263 -22.83 4.80 26.89
N GLY A 264 -21.62 5.20 27.28
CA GLY A 264 -20.82 4.54 28.32
C GLY A 264 -20.23 3.20 27.87
N GLU A 265 -20.29 2.88 26.58
CA GLU A 265 -19.83 1.60 26.03
C GLU A 265 -18.46 1.71 25.36
N TYR A 266 -17.75 0.57 25.28
CA TYR A 266 -16.49 0.48 24.55
C TYR A 266 -16.74 0.59 23.05
N ARG A 267 -16.05 1.51 22.37
CA ARG A 267 -16.12 1.63 20.91
C ARG A 267 -15.08 0.71 20.26
N GLY A 268 -15.51 -0.48 19.88
CA GLY A 268 -14.75 -1.39 19.03
C GLY A 268 -14.93 -1.05 17.55
N ILE A 269 -13.87 -1.19 16.77
CA ILE A 269 -13.89 -1.08 15.31
C ILE A 269 -13.37 -2.37 14.67
N PRO A 270 -13.92 -2.79 13.53
CA PRO A 270 -13.46 -3.98 12.84
C PRO A 270 -12.03 -3.79 12.33
N ILE A 271 -11.28 -4.89 12.21
CA ILE A 271 -10.15 -4.88 11.28
C ILE A 271 -10.71 -4.66 9.88
N GLU A 272 -10.11 -3.75 9.12
CA GLU A 272 -10.38 -3.54 7.70
C GLU A 272 -9.06 -3.49 6.92
N ILE A 273 -8.98 -4.21 5.80
CA ILE A 273 -7.78 -4.29 4.96
C ILE A 273 -8.19 -4.28 3.49
N MET A 274 -7.85 -3.21 2.77
CA MET A 274 -7.98 -3.17 1.31
C MET A 274 -6.84 -3.92 0.63
N LEU A 275 -7.18 -4.88 -0.23
CA LEU A 275 -6.24 -5.63 -1.07
C LEU A 275 -6.17 -5.06 -2.49
N LYS A 276 -4.99 -5.15 -3.11
CA LYS A 276 -4.82 -4.70 -4.50
C LYS A 276 -5.68 -5.54 -5.44
N GLY A 277 -6.60 -4.87 -6.13
CA GLY A 277 -7.50 -5.49 -7.10
C GLY A 277 -8.89 -5.81 -6.55
N ASP A 278 -9.09 -5.69 -5.23
CA ASP A 278 -10.41 -5.76 -4.63
C ASP A 278 -11.15 -4.42 -4.83
N SER A 279 -12.49 -4.48 -4.86
CA SER A 279 -13.35 -3.30 -4.93
C SER A 279 -13.69 -2.71 -3.57
N GLU A 280 -13.55 -3.49 -2.50
CA GLU A 280 -13.88 -3.13 -1.13
C GLU A 280 -12.92 -3.79 -0.13
N PRO A 281 -12.75 -3.24 1.09
CA PRO A 281 -11.91 -3.84 2.12
C PRO A 281 -12.45 -5.19 2.61
N VAL A 282 -11.53 -6.06 3.01
CA VAL A 282 -11.86 -7.21 3.86
C VAL A 282 -12.09 -6.67 5.27
N TYR A 283 -13.29 -6.91 5.82
CA TYR A 283 -13.62 -6.60 7.21
C TYR A 283 -13.56 -7.84 8.10
N GLU A 284 -13.39 -7.62 9.40
CA GLU A 284 -13.50 -8.59 10.50
C GLU A 284 -12.45 -9.70 10.59
N PHE A 285 -11.77 -10.00 9.50
CA PHE A 285 -10.80 -11.08 9.43
C PHE A 285 -9.41 -10.58 9.07
N THR A 286 -8.41 -11.18 9.71
CA THR A 286 -7.06 -11.12 9.20
C THR A 286 -6.96 -11.90 7.89
N LEU A 287 -6.00 -11.53 7.03
CA LEU A 287 -5.77 -12.24 5.77
C LEU A 287 -5.30 -13.68 5.99
N GLU A 288 -4.73 -13.98 7.16
CA GLU A 288 -4.32 -15.33 7.54
C GLU A 288 -5.53 -16.23 7.80
N GLU A 289 -6.54 -15.74 8.53
CA GLU A 289 -7.76 -16.49 8.85
C GLU A 289 -8.55 -16.88 7.59
N ILE A 290 -8.55 -16.02 6.57
CA ILE A 290 -9.24 -16.28 5.29
C ILE A 290 -8.33 -16.83 4.20
N GLY A 291 -7.07 -17.18 4.51
CA GLY A 291 -6.14 -17.81 3.57
C GLY A 291 -5.60 -16.89 2.45
N ARG A 292 -5.78 -15.57 2.57
CA ARG A 292 -5.30 -14.53 1.63
C ARG A 292 -3.95 -13.90 2.04
N TYR A 293 -3.20 -14.51 2.94
CA TYR A 293 -1.92 -14.00 3.49
C TYR A 293 -0.78 -13.75 2.47
N ARG A 294 -0.95 -14.14 1.20
CA ARG A 294 0.02 -13.86 0.12
C ARG A 294 -0.35 -12.65 -0.74
N GLU A 295 -1.55 -12.13 -0.56
CA GLU A 295 -2.04 -11.00 -1.32
C GLU A 295 -1.53 -9.70 -0.70
N GLN A 296 -1.35 -8.68 -1.55
CA GLN A 296 -0.73 -7.43 -1.12
C GLN A 296 -1.80 -6.40 -0.75
N PRO A 297 -1.74 -5.84 0.47
CA PRO A 297 -2.55 -4.67 0.81
C PRO A 297 -2.25 -3.48 -0.11
N VAL A 298 -3.25 -2.62 -0.30
CA VAL A 298 -3.06 -1.30 -0.91
C VAL A 298 -2.21 -0.42 0.00
N LEU A 299 -2.40 -0.54 1.32
CA LEU A 299 -1.62 0.15 2.35
C LEU A 299 -0.67 -0.83 3.08
N PRO A 300 0.57 -1.04 2.61
CA PRO A 300 1.51 -1.98 3.23
C PRO A 300 2.35 -1.39 4.38
N PHE A 301 2.86 -2.26 5.25
CA PHE A 301 3.91 -1.96 6.23
C PHE A 301 5.31 -1.88 5.59
N SER A 302 5.49 -1.02 4.58
CA SER A 302 6.78 -0.86 3.89
C SER A 302 7.48 0.47 4.19
N ALA A 303 6.77 1.46 4.74
CA ALA A 303 7.32 2.77 5.04
C ALA A 303 7.62 2.96 6.54
N PHE A 304 8.73 3.63 6.83
CA PHE A 304 8.99 4.13 8.17
C PHE A 304 7.96 5.23 8.51
N GLY A 305 7.25 5.07 9.63
CA GLY A 305 6.14 5.93 10.01
C GLY A 305 4.79 5.51 9.43
N THR A 306 4.61 4.26 9.02
CA THR A 306 3.26 3.71 8.74
C THR A 306 2.40 3.75 10.00
N LEU A 307 1.16 4.24 9.88
CA LEU A 307 0.17 4.25 10.95
C LEU A 307 -0.71 3.00 10.87
N ALA A 308 -0.85 2.31 11.99
CA ALA A 308 -1.77 1.18 12.09
C ALA A 308 -2.51 1.15 13.43
N MET A 309 -3.74 0.63 13.38
CA MET A 309 -4.58 0.50 14.56
C MET A 309 -4.10 -0.68 15.40
N ALA A 310 -3.85 -0.44 16.69
CA ALA A 310 -3.58 -1.52 17.62
C ALA A 310 -4.89 -2.21 18.01
N ARG A 311 -4.82 -3.51 18.27
CA ARG A 311 -5.95 -4.34 18.66
C ARG A 311 -5.53 -5.43 19.64
N PRO A 312 -6.44 -5.99 20.45
CA PRO A 312 -6.19 -7.21 21.21
C PRO A 312 -5.81 -8.36 20.27
N ALA A 313 -4.87 -9.21 20.66
CA ALA A 313 -4.36 -10.28 19.79
C ALA A 313 -5.46 -11.28 19.36
N GLU A 314 -6.33 -11.66 20.30
CA GLU A 314 -7.40 -12.65 20.13
C GLU A 314 -8.70 -12.06 19.55
N ASP A 315 -8.75 -10.74 19.31
CA ASP A 315 -9.94 -10.06 18.81
C ASP A 315 -9.58 -9.12 17.64
N PRO A 316 -9.77 -9.57 16.39
CA PRO A 316 -9.61 -8.73 15.21
C PRO A 316 -10.47 -7.45 15.23
N ASN A 317 -11.61 -7.46 15.93
CA ASN A 317 -12.58 -6.36 15.99
C ASN A 317 -12.51 -5.55 17.29
N GLY A 318 -11.46 -5.78 18.08
CA GLY A 318 -11.26 -5.11 19.36
C GLY A 318 -10.47 -3.81 19.26
N GLY A 319 -10.08 -3.36 18.06
CA GLY A 319 -9.41 -2.08 17.86
C GLY A 319 -10.27 -0.93 18.37
N SER A 320 -9.66 0.14 18.90
CA SER A 320 -10.42 1.29 19.44
C SER A 320 -9.61 2.58 19.32
N SER A 321 -8.89 2.99 20.37
CA SER A 321 -8.14 4.25 20.37
C SER A 321 -6.63 4.08 20.22
N GLN A 322 -6.10 2.91 20.53
CA GLN A 322 -4.66 2.69 20.51
C GLN A 322 -4.16 2.53 19.08
N PHE A 323 -3.15 3.29 18.68
CA PHE A 323 -2.53 3.18 17.36
C PHE A 323 -1.01 3.13 17.53
N PHE A 324 -0.31 2.75 16.47
CA PHE A 324 1.14 2.75 16.47
C PHE A 324 1.76 3.19 15.16
N PHE A 325 2.98 3.73 15.29
CA PHE A 325 3.89 3.96 14.20
C PHE A 325 4.80 2.76 14.01
N PHE A 326 4.91 2.28 12.78
CA PHE A 326 5.89 1.28 12.38
C PHE A 326 7.25 1.96 12.15
N LEU A 327 8.27 1.55 12.91
CA LEU A 327 9.60 2.19 12.92
C LEU A 327 10.68 1.38 12.18
N PHE A 328 10.36 0.20 11.63
CA PHE A 328 11.38 -0.71 11.10
C PHE A 328 11.73 -0.47 9.61
N GLN A 329 13.02 -0.67 9.29
CA GLN A 329 13.66 -0.65 7.96
C GLN A 329 14.89 -1.61 8.01
N PRO A 330 15.48 -2.14 6.90
CA PRO A 330 14.98 -2.98 5.81
C PRO A 330 15.72 -4.35 5.69
N GLU A 331 16.43 -4.85 6.71
CA GLU A 331 17.19 -6.13 6.59
C GLU A 331 16.35 -7.41 6.81
N LEU A 332 15.08 -7.27 7.23
CA LEU A 332 14.19 -8.40 7.58
C LEU A 332 12.90 -8.49 6.75
N THR A 333 12.78 -7.74 5.64
CA THR A 333 11.74 -7.96 4.62
C THR A 333 12.34 -8.40 3.27
N PRO A 334 13.13 -9.50 3.22
CA PRO A 334 13.62 -9.99 1.95
C PRO A 334 12.43 -10.29 1.03
N ALA A 335 12.41 -9.60 -0.11
CA ALA A 335 11.36 -9.65 -1.12
C ALA A 335 10.03 -8.95 -0.79
N GLY A 336 9.99 -7.89 0.03
CA GLY A 336 8.84 -6.98 0.05
C GLY A 336 7.53 -7.57 0.60
N ILE A 337 7.61 -8.61 1.43
CA ILE A 337 6.51 -9.14 2.24
C ILE A 337 6.78 -8.74 3.69
N ASN A 338 5.81 -8.09 4.35
CA ASN A 338 5.86 -7.80 5.78
C ASN A 338 4.88 -8.72 6.53
N PHE A 339 5.32 -9.35 7.62
CA PHE A 339 4.46 -10.23 8.42
C PHE A 339 3.32 -9.52 9.18
N MET A 340 3.38 -8.19 9.25
CA MET A 340 2.30 -7.35 9.79
C MET A 340 1.20 -7.11 8.76
N ASP A 341 1.52 -7.21 7.45
CA ASP A 341 0.53 -7.06 6.39
C ASP A 341 -0.56 -8.12 6.57
N GLY A 342 -1.81 -7.67 6.55
CA GLY A 342 -2.97 -8.53 6.73
C GLY A 342 -3.32 -8.88 8.18
N ARG A 343 -2.60 -8.36 9.18
CA ARG A 343 -2.89 -8.59 10.61
C ARG A 343 -3.38 -7.35 11.37
N TYR A 344 -3.19 -6.18 10.76
CA TYR A 344 -3.57 -4.87 11.29
C TYR A 344 -4.12 -3.98 10.17
N SER A 345 -5.01 -3.07 10.53
CA SER A 345 -5.47 -2.00 9.63
C SER A 345 -4.44 -0.89 9.58
N VAL A 346 -3.72 -0.82 8.46
CA VAL A 346 -2.94 0.37 8.11
C VAL A 346 -3.91 1.43 7.61
N PHE A 347 -3.84 2.63 8.16
CA PHE A 347 -4.78 3.70 7.84
C PHE A 347 -4.09 5.03 7.50
N GLY A 348 -2.77 5.06 7.37
CA GLY A 348 -2.06 6.28 7.02
C GLY A 348 -0.54 6.17 7.08
N TYR A 349 0.12 7.29 6.76
CA TYR A 349 1.58 7.40 6.83
C TYR A 349 2.01 8.78 7.31
N VAL A 350 3.12 8.85 8.03
CA VAL A 350 3.83 10.11 8.31
C VAL A 350 4.50 10.61 7.03
N VAL A 351 4.19 11.85 6.65
CA VAL A 351 4.60 12.49 5.38
C VAL A 351 5.57 13.66 5.57
N GLU A 352 5.69 14.19 6.78
CA GLU A 352 6.62 15.28 7.15
C GLU A 352 7.27 15.00 8.50
N ASN A 353 8.56 15.34 8.63
CA ASN A 353 9.37 15.21 9.85
C ASN A 353 9.34 13.81 10.49
N LYS A 354 9.21 12.75 9.69
CA LYS A 354 9.11 11.37 10.20
C LYS A 354 10.31 10.98 11.06
N GLU A 355 11.50 11.50 10.78
CA GLU A 355 12.71 11.28 11.56
C GLU A 355 12.58 11.62 13.05
N LEU A 356 11.65 12.49 13.44
CA LEU A 356 11.34 12.77 14.84
C LEU A 356 10.85 11.52 15.59
N LEU A 357 10.21 10.58 14.90
CA LEU A 357 9.79 9.30 15.47
C LEU A 357 10.96 8.48 16.04
N ARG A 358 12.21 8.72 15.60
CA ARG A 358 13.41 8.04 16.16
C ARG A 358 13.84 8.61 17.50
N GLN A 359 13.41 9.83 17.80
CA GLN A 359 13.78 10.56 19.02
C GLN A 359 12.81 10.23 20.15
N LEU A 360 11.55 9.96 19.79
CA LEU A 360 10.48 9.58 20.71
C LEU A 360 10.69 8.21 21.35
N LYS A 361 10.32 8.11 22.62
CA LYS A 361 10.48 6.95 23.50
C LYS A 361 9.22 6.72 24.32
N ARG A 362 9.17 5.57 24.98
CA ARG A 362 8.13 5.28 25.97
C ARG A 362 8.12 6.35 27.06
N GLY A 363 6.96 6.94 27.30
CA GLY A 363 6.74 7.99 28.29
C GLY A 363 6.69 9.40 27.72
N ASP A 364 7.19 9.62 26.49
CA ASP A 364 7.08 10.94 25.83
C ASP A 364 5.60 11.24 25.53
N VAL A 365 5.28 12.53 25.46
CA VAL A 365 3.89 13.01 25.45
C VAL A 365 3.50 13.51 24.06
N ILE A 366 2.29 13.15 23.62
CA ILE A 366 1.58 13.82 22.54
C ILE A 366 0.99 15.10 23.14
N GLU A 367 1.64 16.24 22.93
CA GLU A 367 1.15 17.52 23.46
C GLU A 367 -0.20 17.88 22.84
N SER A 368 -0.34 17.68 21.53
CA SER A 368 -1.61 17.82 20.83
C SER A 368 -1.64 17.07 19.49
N MET A 369 -2.85 16.69 19.06
CA MET A 369 -3.12 16.32 17.67
C MET A 369 -4.23 17.16 17.09
N ARG A 370 -4.05 17.69 15.87
CA ARG A 370 -5.05 18.51 15.20
C ARG A 370 -5.23 18.06 13.76
N VAL A 371 -6.49 17.94 13.31
CA VAL A 371 -6.79 17.81 11.89
C VAL A 371 -6.60 19.19 11.26
N ILE A 372 -5.66 19.31 10.33
CA ILE A 372 -5.33 20.58 9.67
C ILE A 372 -5.92 20.69 8.25
N ASP A 373 -6.37 19.57 7.69
CA ASP A 373 -6.99 19.49 6.36
C ASP A 373 -7.86 18.23 6.22
N GLY A 374 -8.89 18.29 5.37
CA GLY A 374 -9.75 17.15 5.02
C GLY A 374 -10.76 16.73 6.09
N ILE A 375 -11.12 17.62 7.02
CA ILE A 375 -12.12 17.32 8.06
C ILE A 375 -13.53 17.16 7.48
N GLU A 376 -13.82 17.84 6.38
CA GLU A 376 -15.08 17.74 5.64
C GLU A 376 -15.34 16.34 5.07
N ASN A 377 -14.31 15.47 5.03
CA ASN A 377 -14.44 14.08 4.63
C ASN A 377 -14.89 13.17 5.79
N LEU A 378 -14.89 13.66 7.04
CA LEU A 378 -15.38 12.89 8.18
C LEU A 378 -16.91 12.87 8.17
N VAL A 379 -17.48 11.67 8.12
CA VAL A 379 -18.91 11.41 8.28
C VAL A 379 -19.14 10.94 9.70
N GLU A 380 -19.93 11.71 10.44
CA GLU A 380 -20.34 11.37 11.80
C GLU A 380 -21.30 10.16 11.80
N PRO A 381 -21.30 9.35 12.88
CA PRO A 381 -22.25 8.25 13.04
C PRO A 381 -23.70 8.69 12.80
N GLN A 382 -24.48 7.88 12.09
CA GLN A 382 -25.93 8.07 12.06
C GLN A 382 -26.51 7.57 13.39
N ALA A 383 -27.29 8.44 14.06
CA ALA A 383 -27.92 8.19 15.35
C ALA A 383 -29.06 7.16 15.30
#